data_AF-A0A7Y8K2P7-F1
#
_entry.id   AF-A0A7Y8K2P7-F1
#
_cell.length_a   1.000
_cell.length_b   1.000
_cell.length_c   1.000
_cell.angle_alpha   90.00
_cell.angle_beta   90.00
_cell.angle_gamma   90.00
#
_symmetry.space_group_name_H-M   'P 1'
#
loop_
_entity.id
_entity.type
_entity.pdbx_description
1 polymer ?
#
loop_
_entity_poly.entity_id
_entity_poly.type
_entity_poly.pdbx_seq_one_letter_code
_entity_poly.pdbx_strand_id
1 'polypeptide(L)'
;LIRAAVERGVTLFDTAQIYGEANEEMVGEALEPFRDQVVIATKFGFEPGQSFGEQKLSSRPDDIRRATEGSLRRLRVEAIDLYYQHRVDPDVAIEDVAGTVRDLIAEGKVK
;
A
#
# COMPACT_ATOMS: atom_id res chain seq x y z
N LEU A 1 0.44 -13.84 14.76
CA LEU A 1 -0.77 -14.03 13.93
C LEU A 1 -0.44 -14.10 12.44
N ILE A 2 0.25 -13.10 11.86
CA ILE A 2 0.57 -13.06 10.40
C ILE A 2 1.35 -14.29 9.92
N ARG A 3 2.50 -14.61 10.54
CA ARG A 3 3.30 -15.80 10.18
C ARG A 3 2.51 -17.11 10.30
N ALA A 4 1.70 -17.22 11.35
CA ALA A 4 0.82 -18.36 11.59
C ALA A 4 -0.28 -18.51 10.52
N ALA A 5 -0.68 -17.42 9.85
CA ALA A 5 -1.58 -17.47 8.70
C ALA A 5 -0.88 -18.03 7.46
N VAL A 6 0.39 -17.65 7.22
CA VAL A 6 1.22 -18.24 6.15
C VAL A 6 1.36 -19.75 6.35
N GLU A 7 1.67 -20.20 7.58
CA GLU A 7 1.75 -21.63 7.94
C GLU A 7 0.45 -22.40 7.70
N ARG A 8 -0.70 -21.70 7.65
CA ARG A 8 -2.02 -22.26 7.37
C ARG A 8 -2.43 -22.16 5.89
N GLY A 9 -1.51 -21.73 5.02
CA GLY A 9 -1.72 -21.62 3.59
C GLY A 9 -2.38 -20.32 3.12
N VAL A 10 -2.45 -19.29 3.96
CA VAL A 10 -2.90 -17.95 3.51
C VAL A 10 -1.81 -17.33 2.65
N THR A 11 -2.18 -16.93 1.43
CA THR A 11 -1.26 -16.35 0.46
C THR A 11 -1.54 -14.88 0.14
N LEU A 12 -2.66 -14.31 0.56
CA LEU A 12 -3.00 -12.90 0.34
C LEU A 12 -3.07 -12.16 1.67
N PHE A 13 -2.27 -11.09 1.78
CA PHE A 13 -2.23 -10.22 2.96
C PHE A 13 -2.60 -8.80 2.54
N ASP A 14 -3.68 -8.31 3.12
CA ASP A 14 -4.24 -7.00 2.82
C ASP A 14 -4.01 -6.02 3.98
N THR A 15 -3.40 -4.88 3.68
CA THR A 15 -3.10 -3.81 4.64
C THR A 15 -3.39 -2.44 4.02
N ALA A 16 -3.10 -1.34 4.72
CA ALA A 16 -3.19 0.02 4.20
C ALA A 16 -2.28 0.94 5.00
N GLN A 17 -1.72 1.98 4.35
CA GLN A 17 -0.92 3.01 5.01
C GLN A 17 -1.62 3.71 6.19
N ILE A 18 -2.96 3.66 6.24
CA ILE A 18 -3.78 4.38 7.24
C ILE A 18 -4.13 3.51 8.46
N TYR A 19 -3.78 2.23 8.47
CA TYR A 19 -4.15 1.30 9.54
C TYR A 19 -3.29 1.46 10.80
N GLY A 20 -3.25 2.63 11.42
CA GLY A 20 -2.37 2.87 12.57
C GLY A 20 -0.89 2.85 12.18
N GLU A 21 -0.06 3.52 12.98
CA GLU A 21 1.31 3.86 12.56
C GLU A 21 2.19 2.62 12.25
N ALA A 22 2.00 1.52 12.97
CA ALA A 22 2.86 0.35 12.88
C ALA A 22 2.37 -0.78 11.96
N ASN A 23 1.22 -0.67 11.31
CA ASN A 23 0.61 -1.85 10.67
C ASN A 23 1.38 -2.39 9.46
N GLU A 24 1.71 -1.53 8.49
CA GLU A 24 2.53 -1.96 7.35
C GLU A 24 3.93 -2.42 7.79
N GLU A 25 4.51 -1.82 8.83
CA GLU A 25 5.80 -2.22 9.37
C GLU A 25 5.74 -3.64 9.97
N MET A 26 4.70 -3.94 10.75
CA MET A 26 4.46 -5.27 11.28
C MET A 26 4.20 -6.30 10.19
N VAL A 27 3.46 -5.93 9.13
CA VAL A 27 3.21 -6.81 7.98
C VAL A 27 4.51 -7.09 7.24
N GLY A 28 5.28 -6.07 6.92
CA GLY A 28 6.58 -6.20 6.24
C GLY A 28 7.54 -7.09 7.01
N GLU A 29 7.77 -6.80 8.29
CA GLU A 29 8.63 -7.62 9.15
C GLU A 29 8.15 -9.07 9.28
N ALA A 30 6.84 -9.29 9.35
CA ALA A 30 6.30 -10.64 9.49
C ALA A 30 6.42 -11.47 8.21
N LEU A 31 6.25 -10.85 7.03
CA LEU A 31 6.21 -11.53 5.74
C LEU A 31 7.55 -11.57 5.01
N GLU A 32 8.55 -10.79 5.43
CA GLU A 32 9.90 -10.77 4.82
C GLU A 32 10.48 -12.18 4.58
N PRO A 33 10.43 -13.15 5.52
CA PRO A 33 10.94 -14.51 5.28
C PRO A 33 10.09 -15.37 4.32
N PHE A 34 8.90 -14.90 3.95
CA PHE A 34 7.92 -15.60 3.13
C PHE A 34 7.63 -14.85 1.83
N ARG A 35 8.44 -13.84 1.47
CA ARG A 35 8.12 -12.86 0.42
C ARG A 35 7.70 -13.51 -0.90
N ASP A 36 8.40 -14.55 -1.33
CA ASP A 36 8.14 -15.23 -2.60
C ASP A 36 6.93 -16.18 -2.58
N GLN A 37 6.28 -16.33 -1.42
CA GLN A 37 5.15 -17.24 -1.22
C GLN A 37 3.82 -16.49 -1.03
N VAL A 38 3.85 -15.16 -0.93
CA VAL A 38 2.70 -14.34 -0.57
C VAL A 38 2.51 -13.16 -1.52
N VAL A 39 1.27 -12.72 -1.64
CA VAL A 39 0.82 -11.51 -2.30
C VAL A 39 0.53 -10.48 -1.22
N ILE A 40 1.19 -9.33 -1.29
CA ILE A 40 0.99 -8.20 -0.40
C ILE A 40 0.19 -7.13 -1.14
N ALA A 41 -1.01 -6.89 -0.65
CA ALA A 41 -1.90 -5.83 -1.12
C ALA A 41 -1.90 -4.66 -0.13
N THR A 42 -1.78 -3.44 -0.64
CA THR A 42 -1.95 -2.22 0.17
C THR A 42 -2.71 -1.14 -0.59
N LYS A 43 -2.96 -0.01 0.07
CA LYS A 43 -3.88 1.01 -0.40
C LYS A 43 -3.31 2.42 -0.25
N PHE A 44 -3.75 3.32 -1.12
CA PHE A 44 -3.50 4.76 -1.05
C PHE A 44 -4.81 5.57 -1.03
N GLY A 45 -4.73 6.89 -1.07
CA GLY A 45 -5.90 7.77 -1.18
C GLY A 45 -6.16 8.61 0.07
N PHE A 46 -5.23 8.59 1.02
CA PHE A 46 -5.24 9.48 2.18
C PHE A 46 -3.97 10.33 2.17
N GLU A 47 -4.05 11.55 2.70
CA GLU A 47 -2.88 12.41 2.87
C GLU A 47 -1.77 11.66 3.65
N PRO A 48 -0.52 11.63 3.13
CA PRO A 48 0.58 10.98 3.83
C PRO A 48 0.93 11.70 5.15
N GLY A 49 1.25 10.92 6.20
CA GLY A 49 1.70 11.46 7.50
C GLY A 49 0.58 11.84 8.47
N GLN A 50 -0.67 11.49 8.15
CA GLN A 50 -1.83 11.69 8.99
C GLN A 50 -1.81 10.76 10.23
N SER A 51 -2.12 11.31 11.40
CA SER A 51 -2.36 10.51 12.63
C SER A 51 -3.79 9.95 12.66
N PHE A 52 -4.04 9.02 13.59
CA PHE A 52 -5.36 8.41 13.76
C PHE A 52 -6.42 9.49 14.10
N GLY A 53 -7.40 9.69 13.22
CA GLY A 53 -8.48 10.67 13.39
C GLY A 53 -8.49 11.83 12.39
N GLU A 54 -7.40 12.05 11.66
CA GLU A 54 -7.28 13.13 10.67
C GLU A 54 -7.36 12.60 9.23
N GLN A 55 -8.28 11.67 8.96
CA GLN A 55 -8.34 10.98 7.65
C GLN A 55 -8.85 11.89 6.53
N LYS A 56 -7.95 12.70 5.96
CA LYS A 56 -8.21 13.51 4.76
C LYS A 56 -7.88 12.70 3.51
N LEU A 57 -8.82 12.73 2.56
CA LEU A 57 -8.62 12.12 1.26
C LEU A 57 -7.60 12.93 0.46
N SER A 58 -6.69 12.22 -0.20
CA SER A 58 -5.85 12.81 -1.23
C SER A 58 -5.44 11.73 -2.21
N SER A 59 -5.85 11.89 -3.46
CA SER A 59 -5.41 11.07 -4.59
C SER A 59 -4.64 11.89 -5.62
N ARG A 60 -4.06 13.02 -5.20
CA ARG A 60 -3.17 13.80 -6.07
C ARG A 60 -1.97 12.95 -6.50
N PRO A 61 -1.50 13.03 -7.76
CA PRO A 61 -0.38 12.21 -8.24
C PRO A 61 0.85 12.20 -7.32
N ASP A 62 1.26 13.36 -6.80
CA ASP A 62 2.40 13.47 -5.88
C ASP A 62 2.14 12.76 -4.54
N ASP A 63 0.92 12.78 -4.04
CA ASP A 63 0.53 12.15 -2.79
C ASP A 63 0.47 10.63 -2.95
N ILE A 64 -0.03 10.13 -4.09
CA ILE A 64 0.01 8.71 -4.45
C ILE A 64 1.47 8.24 -4.48
N ARG A 65 2.37 9.00 -5.11
CA ARG A 65 3.80 8.67 -5.16
C ARG A 65 4.43 8.65 -3.77
N ARG A 66 4.18 9.66 -2.92
CA ARG A 66 4.67 9.69 -1.53
C ARG A 66 4.12 8.52 -0.71
N ALA A 67 2.84 8.19 -0.85
CA ALA A 67 2.20 7.05 -0.22
C ALA A 67 2.86 5.72 -0.66
N THR A 68 3.16 5.59 -1.95
CA THR A 68 3.82 4.41 -2.53
C THR A 68 5.21 4.21 -1.91
N GLU A 69 6.06 5.24 -1.93
CA GLU A 69 7.41 5.18 -1.34
C GLU A 69 7.37 4.88 0.17
N GLY A 70 6.37 5.42 0.88
CA GLY A 70 6.14 5.10 2.28
C GLY A 70 5.81 3.62 2.50
N SER A 71 4.91 3.09 1.67
CA SER A 71 4.42 1.71 1.77
C SER A 71 5.52 0.71 1.42
N LEU A 72 6.26 0.93 0.32
CA LEU A 72 7.41 0.09 -0.08
C LEU A 72 8.43 -0.05 1.05
N ARG A 73 8.80 1.07 1.69
CA ARG A 73 9.74 1.09 2.81
C ARG A 73 9.21 0.33 4.03
N ARG A 74 7.97 0.60 4.46
CA ARG A 74 7.38 -0.06 5.65
C ARG A 74 7.17 -1.55 5.43
N LEU A 75 6.72 -1.94 4.24
CA LEU A 75 6.50 -3.33 3.86
C LEU A 75 7.79 -4.09 3.54
N ARG A 76 8.93 -3.40 3.42
CA ARG A 76 10.24 -3.98 3.07
C ARG A 76 10.20 -4.73 1.74
N VAL A 77 9.57 -4.14 0.72
CA VAL A 77 9.46 -4.70 -0.63
C VAL A 77 9.88 -3.70 -1.68
N GLU A 78 10.38 -4.21 -2.81
CA GLU A 78 10.72 -3.39 -3.98
C GLU A 78 9.49 -3.12 -4.86
N ALA A 79 8.48 -3.99 -4.80
CA ALA A 79 7.24 -3.86 -5.54
C ALA A 79 6.03 -4.35 -4.73
N ILE A 80 4.93 -3.59 -4.79
CA ILE A 80 3.62 -3.94 -4.24
C ILE A 80 2.89 -4.86 -5.23
N ASP A 81 2.36 -6.00 -4.76
CA ASP A 81 1.73 -6.98 -5.67
C ASP A 81 0.34 -6.54 -6.13
N LEU A 82 -0.40 -5.83 -5.28
CA LEU A 82 -1.71 -5.28 -5.61
C LEU A 82 -1.88 -3.93 -4.91
N TYR A 83 -2.13 -2.88 -5.68
CA TYR A 83 -2.26 -1.52 -5.16
C TYR A 83 -3.57 -0.89 -5.62
N TYR A 84 -4.39 -0.44 -4.67
CA TYR A 84 -5.69 0.14 -5.02
C TYR A 84 -6.01 1.39 -4.21
N GLN A 85 -6.84 2.25 -4.81
CA GLN A 85 -7.35 3.45 -4.16
C GLN A 85 -8.32 3.04 -3.05
N HIS A 86 -8.03 3.42 -1.81
CA HIS A 86 -8.81 3.02 -0.65
C HIS A 86 -10.19 3.67 -0.64
N ARG A 87 -10.25 4.95 -1.04
CA ARG A 87 -11.45 5.76 -1.17
C ARG A 87 -11.26 6.74 -2.32
N VAL A 88 -12.32 6.93 -3.12
CA VAL A 88 -12.31 7.88 -4.22
C VAL A 88 -12.22 9.30 -3.65
N ASP A 89 -11.22 10.05 -4.11
CA ASP A 89 -11.10 11.48 -3.90
C ASP A 89 -11.87 12.21 -5.04
N PRO A 90 -13.00 12.87 -4.75
CA PRO A 90 -13.82 13.52 -5.78
C PRO A 90 -13.16 14.77 -6.38
N ASP A 91 -12.10 15.30 -5.74
CA ASP A 91 -11.42 16.52 -6.18
C ASP A 91 -10.27 16.22 -7.17
N VAL A 92 -10.05 14.94 -7.51
CA VAL A 92 -9.02 14.49 -8.45
C VAL A 92 -9.66 13.66 -9.57
N ALA A 93 -9.34 13.97 -10.82
CA ALA A 93 -9.84 13.23 -11.96
C ALA A 93 -9.37 11.76 -11.89
N ILE A 94 -10.26 10.81 -12.20
CA ILE A 94 -9.93 9.38 -12.10
C ILE A 94 -8.83 8.99 -13.09
N GLU A 95 -8.73 9.71 -14.21
CA GLU A 95 -7.68 9.57 -15.22
C GLU A 95 -6.29 9.93 -14.67
N ASP A 96 -6.20 10.94 -13.80
CA ASP A 96 -4.92 11.31 -13.15
C ASP A 96 -4.50 10.23 -12.15
N VAL A 97 -5.46 9.67 -11.41
CA VAL A 97 -5.22 8.55 -10.48
C VAL A 97 -4.76 7.31 -11.25
N ALA A 98 -5.52 6.89 -12.27
CA ALA A 98 -5.20 5.72 -13.08
C ALA A 98 -3.89 5.90 -13.85
N GLY A 99 -3.63 7.11 -14.37
CA GLY A 99 -2.37 7.47 -15.03
C GLY A 99 -1.17 7.36 -14.08
N THR A 100 -1.31 7.82 -12.84
CA THR A 100 -0.27 7.70 -11.82
C THR A 100 0.01 6.24 -11.46
N VAL A 101 -1.03 5.43 -11.28
CA VAL A 101 -0.88 3.98 -11.02
C VAL A 101 -0.22 3.27 -12.20
N ARG A 102 -0.60 3.60 -13.44
CA ARG A 102 0.05 3.08 -14.65
C ARG A 102 1.54 3.42 -14.67
N ASP A 103 1.91 4.64 -14.34
CA ASP A 103 3.32 5.05 -14.31
C ASP A 103 4.10 4.30 -13.22
N LEU A 104 3.51 4.06 -12.04
CA LEU A 104 4.10 3.24 -10.99
C LEU A 104 4.30 1.77 -11.39
N ILE A 105 3.38 1.22 -12.20
CA ILE A 105 3.55 -0.11 -12.79
C ILE A 105 4.72 -0.11 -13.79
N ALA A 106 4.81 0.91 -14.64
CA ALA A 106 5.92 1.05 -15.59
C ALA A 106 7.28 1.24 -14.87
N GLU A 107 7.29 1.86 -13.70
CA GLU A 107 8.46 2.00 -12.81
C GLU A 107 8.80 0.70 -12.05
N GLY A 108 7.95 -0.34 -12.14
CA GLY A 108 8.15 -1.62 -11.44
C GLY A 108 7.83 -1.59 -9.94
N LYS A 109 7.24 -0.50 -9.43
CA LYS A 109 6.88 -0.34 -8.00
C LYS A 109 5.56 -1.00 -7.64
N VAL A 110 4.73 -1.27 -8.65
CA VAL A 110 3.44 -1.96 -8.54
C VAL A 110 3.39 -3.02 -9.63
N LYS A 111 2.80 -4.19 -9.34
CA LYS A 111 2.61 -5.28 -10.31
C LYS A 111 1.27 -5.21 -11.04
#